data_AF-A0A2X3H936-F1
#
_entry.id   AF-A0A2X3H936-F1
#
_cell.length_a   1.000
_cell.length_b   1.000
_cell.length_c   1.000
_cell.angle_alpha   90.00
_cell.angle_beta   90.00
_cell.angle_gamma   90.00
#
_symmetry.space_group_name_H-M   'P 1'
#
loop_
_entity.id
_entity.type
_entity.pdbx_description
1 polymer ?
#
loop_
_entity_poly.entity_id
_entity_poly.type
_entity_poly.pdbx_seq_one_letter_code
_entity_poly.pdbx_strand_id
1 'polypeptide(L)'
;MNEHELLENGYRKYHGEKVDVYFNASICEHSGNCVRGNGELFNLDRKPWILPDNVSKEEVIRVINTCPSGALKYIVHDEDEIEK
;
A
#
# COMPACT_ATOMS: atom_id res chain seq x y z
N MET A 1 4.68 12.28 -6.96
CA MET A 1 3.40 11.71 -6.52
C MET A 1 3.16 12.27 -5.14
N ASN A 2 2.09 13.04 -4.97
CA ASN A 2 1.69 13.53 -3.66
C ASN A 2 0.37 12.89 -3.23
N GLU A 3 0.06 12.98 -1.94
CA GLU A 3 -1.16 12.40 -1.38
C GLU A 3 -2.44 12.98 -2.02
N HIS A 4 -2.47 14.31 -2.24
CA HIS A 4 -3.64 15.00 -2.78
C HIS A 4 -4.07 14.44 -4.14
N GLU A 5 -3.11 14.29 -5.06
CA GLU A 5 -3.35 13.71 -6.39
C GLU A 5 -3.91 12.29 -6.31
N LEU A 6 -3.46 11.47 -5.37
CA LEU A 6 -3.95 10.09 -5.22
C LEU A 6 -5.40 10.09 -4.73
N LEU A 7 -5.73 10.93 -3.75
CA LEU A 7 -7.08 11.03 -3.22
C LEU A 7 -8.06 11.54 -4.27
N GLU A 8 -7.69 12.56 -5.05
CA GLU A 8 -8.50 13.08 -6.17
C GLU A 8 -8.73 12.03 -7.26
N ASN A 9 -7.75 11.17 -7.52
CA ASN A 9 -7.86 10.06 -8.47
C ASN A 9 -8.62 8.84 -7.90
N GLY A 10 -9.27 8.97 -6.74
CA GLY A 10 -10.14 7.95 -6.17
C GLY A 10 -9.40 6.83 -5.43
N TYR A 11 -8.13 7.04 -5.06
CA TYR A 11 -7.44 6.10 -4.19
C TYR A 11 -7.90 6.27 -2.75
N ARG A 12 -8.13 5.15 -2.08
CA ARG A 12 -8.34 5.10 -0.64
C ARG A 12 -7.01 4.93 0.08
N LYS A 13 -6.73 5.83 1.01
CA LYS A 13 -5.57 5.77 1.90
C LYS A 13 -5.75 4.75 3.02
N TYR A 14 -4.68 4.02 3.30
CA TYR A 14 -4.46 3.15 4.45
C TYR A 14 -3.18 3.64 5.10
N HIS A 15 -3.33 4.29 6.24
CA HIS A 15 -2.21 4.90 6.93
C HIS A 15 -1.33 3.83 7.59
N GLY A 16 -0.02 4.05 7.55
CA GLY A 16 0.96 3.32 8.33
C GLY A 16 2.01 4.27 8.90
N GLU A 17 2.74 3.84 9.92
CA GLU A 17 3.77 4.65 10.59
C GLU A 17 4.89 5.03 9.63
N LYS A 18 5.38 4.07 8.84
CA LYS A 18 6.51 4.27 7.90
C LYS A 18 6.08 4.45 6.45
N VAL A 19 4.94 3.88 6.08
CA VAL A 19 4.45 3.85 4.70
C VAL A 19 2.94 3.94 4.68
N ASP A 20 2.42 4.93 3.96
CA ASP A 20 1.03 4.98 3.55
C ASP A 20 0.81 4.12 2.31
N VAL A 21 -0.27 3.33 2.32
CA VAL A 21 -0.70 2.53 1.17
C VAL A 21 -1.99 3.09 0.59
N TYR A 22 -2.08 3.12 -0.73
CA TYR A 22 -3.19 3.67 -1.47
C TYR A 22 -3.75 2.59 -2.38
N PHE A 23 -5.07 2.39 -2.34
CA PHE A 23 -5.76 1.40 -3.16
C PHE A 23 -6.93 2.01 -3.93
N ASN A 24 -7.00 1.75 -5.23
CA ASN A 24 -8.12 2.14 -6.09
C ASN A 24 -8.84 0.90 -6.63
N ALA A 25 -10.08 0.70 -6.17
CA ALA A 25 -10.91 -0.45 -6.58
C ALA A 25 -11.35 -0.37 -8.04
N SER A 26 -11.53 0.83 -8.59
CA SER A 26 -12.06 1.04 -9.95
C SER A 26 -11.10 0.63 -11.06
N ILE A 27 -9.80 0.53 -10.75
CA ILE A 27 -8.76 0.10 -11.71
C ILE A 27 -8.13 -1.25 -11.34
N CYS A 28 -8.50 -1.85 -10.21
CA CYS A 28 -7.99 -3.14 -9.80
C CYS A 28 -8.47 -4.24 -10.76
N GLU A 29 -7.53 -4.95 -11.38
CA GLU A 29 -7.84 -6.08 -12.29
C GLU A 29 -7.93 -7.44 -11.59
N HIS A 30 -7.88 -7.46 -10.25
CA HIS A 30 -7.97 -8.69 -9.44
C HIS A 30 -6.93 -9.78 -9.77
N SER A 31 -5.70 -9.41 -10.15
CA SER A 31 -4.59 -10.36 -10.37
C SER A 31 -4.32 -11.26 -9.16
N GLY A 32 -4.57 -10.73 -7.96
CA GLY A 32 -4.33 -11.41 -6.68
C GLY A 32 -2.86 -11.50 -6.29
N ASN A 33 -1.97 -10.74 -6.94
CA ASN A 33 -0.56 -10.64 -6.55
C ASN A 33 -0.40 -10.02 -5.15
N CYS A 34 -1.28 -9.09 -4.77
CA CYS A 34 -1.24 -8.46 -3.44
C CYS A 34 -1.53 -9.46 -2.32
N VAL A 35 -2.68 -10.12 -2.35
CA VAL A 35 -3.10 -11.08 -1.31
C VAL A 35 -2.21 -12.33 -1.24
N ARG A 36 -1.67 -12.80 -2.37
CA ARG A 36 -0.71 -13.91 -2.40
C ARG A 36 0.71 -13.47 -2.06
N GLY A 37 1.01 -12.19 -2.26
CA GLY A 37 2.32 -11.61 -2.03
C GLY A 37 2.64 -11.49 -0.54
N ASN A 38 1.67 -11.07 0.27
CA ASN A 38 1.77 -11.08 1.73
C ASN A 38 0.38 -10.96 2.40
N GLY A 39 -0.03 -11.99 3.16
CA GLY A 39 -1.32 -12.03 3.85
C GLY A 39 -1.39 -11.25 5.17
N GLU A 40 -0.24 -10.89 5.75
CA GLU A 40 -0.19 -10.01 6.92
C GLU A 40 -0.42 -8.55 6.54
N LEU A 41 -0.01 -8.18 5.31
CA LEU A 41 -0.29 -6.88 4.70
C LEU A 41 -1.70 -6.80 4.10
N PHE A 42 -2.14 -7.83 3.36
CA PHE A 42 -3.44 -7.89 2.70
C PHE A 42 -4.30 -9.04 3.24
N ASN A 43 -5.31 -8.71 4.05
CA ASN A 43 -6.19 -9.68 4.69
C ASN A 43 -7.67 -9.39 4.38
N LEU A 44 -8.27 -10.22 3.51
CA LEU A 44 -9.65 -10.07 3.05
C LEU A 44 -10.71 -10.36 4.13
N ASP A 45 -10.36 -11.07 5.20
CA ASP A 45 -11.28 -11.50 6.26
C ASP A 45 -11.47 -10.42 7.35
N ARG A 46 -10.86 -9.24 7.21
CA ARG A 46 -10.94 -8.15 8.18
C ARG A 46 -11.10 -6.77 7.56
N LYS A 47 -11.43 -5.79 8.40
CA LYS A 47 -11.46 -4.36 8.04
C LYS A 47 -10.66 -3.55 9.07
N PRO A 48 -9.70 -2.69 8.63
CA PRO A 48 -9.23 -2.50 7.26
C PRO A 48 -8.53 -3.75 6.69
N TRP A 49 -8.64 -4.00 5.40
CA TRP A 49 -8.04 -5.20 4.79
C TRP A 49 -6.58 -5.00 4.36
N ILE A 50 -6.07 -3.77 4.42
CA ILE A 50 -4.67 -3.41 4.18
C ILE A 50 -4.09 -2.88 5.49
N LEU A 51 -2.97 -3.45 5.94
CA LEU A 51 -2.27 -3.12 7.18
C LEU A 51 -0.78 -2.88 6.90
N PRO A 52 -0.38 -1.64 6.59
CA PRO A 52 1.00 -1.34 6.23
C PRO A 52 2.01 -1.67 7.34
N ASP A 53 1.62 -1.50 8.61
CA ASP A 53 2.51 -1.67 9.78
C ASP A 53 2.68 -3.12 10.23
N ASN A 54 1.96 -4.07 9.63
CA ASN A 54 2.10 -5.49 9.96
C ASN A 54 3.37 -6.13 9.38
N VAL A 55 4.02 -5.46 8.43
CA VAL A 55 5.21 -5.96 7.74
C VAL A 55 6.25 -4.84 7.62
N SER A 56 7.47 -5.15 7.19
CA SER A 56 8.48 -4.11 6.99
C SER A 56 8.13 -3.18 5.83
N LYS A 57 8.62 -1.94 5.89
CA LYS A 57 8.52 -0.95 4.79
C LYS A 57 8.94 -1.55 3.45
N GLU A 58 10.05 -2.28 3.43
CA GLU A 58 10.61 -2.90 2.23
C GLU A 58 9.65 -3.95 1.66
N GLU A 59 9.00 -4.72 2.52
CA GLU A 59 8.02 -5.73 2.14
C GLU A 59 6.74 -5.10 1.59
N VAL A 60 6.25 -4.00 2.18
CA VAL A 60 5.13 -3.20 1.64
C VAL A 60 5.45 -2.77 0.20
N ILE A 61 6.61 -2.15 0.00
CA ILE A 61 7.05 -1.65 -1.31
C ILE A 61 7.18 -2.81 -2.31
N ARG A 62 7.82 -3.91 -1.91
CA ARG A 62 8.00 -5.10 -2.75
C ARG A 62 6.66 -5.63 -3.25
N VAL A 63 5.68 -5.83 -2.35
CA VAL A 63 4.37 -6.38 -2.71
C VAL A 63 3.57 -5.40 -3.57
N ILE A 64 3.55 -4.10 -3.25
CA ILE A 64 2.83 -3.10 -4.05
C ILE A 64 3.35 -3.02 -5.48
N ASN A 65 4.67 -3.10 -5.67
CA ASN A 65 5.30 -3.09 -6.99
C ASN A 65 4.94 -4.32 -7.87
N THR A 66 4.32 -5.36 -7.29
CA THR A 66 3.79 -6.49 -8.07
C THR A 66 2.42 -6.24 -8.70
N CYS A 67 1.80 -5.08 -8.48
CA CYS A 67 0.46 -4.75 -8.97
C CYS A 67 0.49 -4.31 -10.45
N PRO A 68 0.04 -5.14 -11.41
CA PRO A 68 0.11 -4.82 -12.84
C PRO A 68 -0.73 -3.60 -13.25
N SER A 69 -1.98 -3.52 -12.77
CA SER A 69 -2.89 -2.39 -13.03
C SER A 69 -2.48 -1.04 -12.44
N GLY A 70 -1.52 -1.00 -11.52
CA GLY A 70 -1.21 0.22 -10.75
C GLY A 70 -2.27 0.62 -9.73
N ALA A 71 -3.25 -0.25 -9.42
CA ALA A 71 -4.27 -0.04 -8.39
C ALA A 71 -3.71 0.18 -6.98
N LEU A 72 -2.46 -0.23 -6.73
CA LEU A 72 -1.74 -0.01 -5.49
C LEU A 72 -0.63 1.01 -5.68
N LYS A 73 -0.55 1.98 -4.77
CA LYS A 73 0.51 2.99 -4.66
C LYS A 73 0.94 3.13 -3.20
N TYR A 74 2.09 3.74 -2.97
CA TYR A 74 2.58 4.02 -1.62
C TYR A 74 3.24 5.39 -1.53
N ILE A 75 3.27 5.95 -0.33
CA ILE A 75 4.10 7.10 0.04
C ILE A 75 4.89 6.69 1.28
N VAL A 76 6.20 6.83 1.24
CA VAL A 76 7.09 6.58 2.39
C VAL A 76 7.16 7.85 3.21
N HIS A 77 7.11 7.71 4.53
CA HIS A 77 7.44 8.78 5.45
C HIS A 77 8.96 8.77 5.61
N ASP A 78 9.63 9.80 5.10
CA ASP A 78 11.07 9.98 5.34
C ASP A 78 11.29 10.29 6.83
N GLU A 79 11.52 9.25 7.63
CA GLU A 79 12.09 9.36 8.98
C GLU A 79 13.54 8.84 9.06
N ASP A 80 14.15 8.46 7.92
CA ASP A 80 15.53 7.96 7.85
C ASP A 80 16.57 9.05 7.47
N GLU A 81 16.44 10.27 8.01
CA GLU A 81 17.55 11.24 8.06
C GLU A 81 18.12 11.47 9.48
N ILE A 82 17.71 10.68 10.48
CA ILE A 82 18.34 10.72 11.81
C ILE A 82 18.68 9.31 12.29
N GLU A 83 19.74 8.72 11.74
CA GLU A 83 20.59 7.80 12.50
C GLU A 83 22.04 7.77 11.95
N LYS A 84 22.85 8.68 12.52
CA LYS A 84 24.33 8.65 12.73
C LYS A 84 25.31 8.87 11.59
#